data_AF-A0AAE3M694-F1
#
_entry.id   AF-A0AAE3M694-F1
#
_cell.length_a   1.000
_cell.length_b   1.000
_cell.length_c   1.000
_cell.angle_alpha   90.00
_cell.angle_beta   90.00
_cell.angle_gamma   90.00
#
_symmetry.space_group_name_H-M   'P 1'
#
loop_
_entity.id
_entity.type
_entity.pdbx_description
1 polymer ?
#
loop_
_entity_poly.entity_id
_entity_poly.type
_entity_poly.pdbx_seq_one_letter_code
_entity_poly.pdbx_strand_id
1 'polypeptide(L)' 'MRVKIYYTALIVCTLLLITTGFSEPGDLFIKYLQKKLTEYNLLYPAEKAYLHTDKTFYKPGDDIWIAGYLTDGITHQPS' A
#
# COMPACT_ATOMS: atom_id res chain seq x y z
N MET A 1 37.60 -37.28 -16.03
CA MET A 1 36.97 -36.62 -14.84
C MET A 1 37.16 -35.11 -14.83
N ARG A 2 38.36 -34.57 -15.16
CA ARG A 2 38.63 -33.12 -15.14
C ARG A 2 37.80 -32.30 -16.13
N VAL A 3 37.57 -32.80 -17.35
CA VAL A 3 36.79 -32.10 -18.38
C VAL A 3 35.32 -31.87 -17.97
N LYS A 4 34.69 -32.85 -17.31
CA LYS A 4 33.30 -32.74 -16.82
C LYS A 4 33.16 -31.68 -15.71
N ILE A 5 34.19 -31.49 -14.88
CA ILE A 5 34.23 -30.48 -13.82
C ILE A 5 34.21 -29.06 -14.38
N TYR A 6 34.91 -28.81 -15.49
CA TYR A 6 34.89 -27.50 -16.15
C TYR A 6 33.52 -27.17 -16.73
N TYR A 7 32.82 -28.14 -17.34
CA TYR A 7 31.45 -27.94 -17.84
C TYR A 7 30.44 -27.70 -16.71
N THR A 8 30.55 -28.42 -15.59
CA THR A 8 29.70 -28.15 -14.42
C THR A 8 29.98 -26.78 -13.81
N ALA A 9 31.26 -26.37 -13.74
CA ALA A 9 31.63 -25.04 -13.25
C ALA A 9 31.14 -23.92 -14.17
N LEU A 10 31.17 -24.13 -15.50
CA LEU A 10 30.64 -23.20 -16.49
C LEU A 10 29.13 -23.00 -16.32
N ILE A 11 28.38 -24.08 -16.11
CA ILE A 11 26.93 -24.05 -15.88
C ILE A 11 26.58 -23.32 -14.58
N VAL A 12 27.37 -23.54 -13.51
CA VAL A 12 27.16 -22.84 -12.23
C VAL A 12 27.49 -21.35 -12.35
N CYS A 13 28.53 -20.98 -13.10
CA CYS A 13 28.87 -19.58 -13.38
C CYS A 13 27.77 -18.87 -14.18
N THR A 14 27.20 -19.51 -15.21
CA THR A 14 26.09 -18.91 -15.95
C THR A 14 24.81 -18.81 -15.12
N LEU A 15 24.54 -19.78 -14.25
CA LEU A 15 23.41 -19.71 -13.31
C LEU A 15 23.55 -18.53 -12.32
N LEU A 16 24.76 -18.29 -11.81
CA LEU A 16 25.05 -17.17 -10.90
C LEU A 16 24.99 -15.80 -11.59
N LEU A 17 25.31 -15.72 -12.88
CA LEU A 17 25.20 -14.49 -13.66
C LEU A 17 23.73 -14.07 -13.86
N ILE A 18 22.83 -15.04 -14.08
CA ILE A 18 21.40 -14.77 -14.32
C ILE A 18 20.71 -14.16 -13.09
N THR A 19 21.13 -14.49 -11.86
CA THR A 19 20.48 -13.99 -10.64
C THR A 19 20.82 -12.54 -10.31
N THR A 20 21.90 -11.99 -10.86
CA THR A 20 22.34 -10.60 -10.60
C THR A 20 21.71 -9.55 -11.53
N GLY A 21 20.99 -9.98 -12.58
CA GLY A 21 20.43 -9.11 -13.61
C GLY A 21 19.05 -8.50 -13.30
N PHE A 22 18.38 -8.92 -12.23
CA PHE A 22 17.09 -8.36 -11.81
C PHE A 22 17.29 -7.19 -10.84
N SER A 23 17.80 -6.07 -11.36
CA SER A 23 17.62 -4.77 -10.70
C SER A 23 16.38 -4.14 -11.31
N GLU A 24 15.28 -4.04 -10.56
CA GLU A 24 14.09 -3.31 -10.98
C GLU A 24 14.46 -1.82 -11.06
N PRO A 25 14.68 -1.26 -12.28
CA PRO A 25 14.99 0.15 -12.45
C PRO A 25 13.65 0.90 -12.51
N GLY A 26 12.80 0.65 -11.50
CA GLY A 26 11.53 1.32 -11.30
C GLY A 26 11.83 2.76 -10.91
N ASP A 27 11.99 3.56 -11.95
CA ASP A 27 12.09 5.01 -12.07
C ASP A 27 12.28 5.75 -10.73
N LEU A 28 13.52 6.18 -10.45
CA LEU A 28 13.88 6.92 -9.23
C LEU A 28 12.93 8.10 -8.97
N PHE A 29 12.38 8.67 -10.04
CA PHE A 29 11.36 9.72 -9.99
C PHE A 29 10.06 9.24 -9.34
N ILE A 30 9.55 8.06 -9.70
CA ILE A 30 8.34 7.48 -9.12
C ILE A 30 8.56 7.16 -7.64
N LYS A 31 9.72 6.61 -7.26
CA LYS A 31 10.06 6.38 -5.85
C LYS A 31 10.13 7.69 -5.06
N TYR A 32 10.67 8.74 -5.66
CA TYR A 32 10.72 10.07 -5.06
C TYR A 32 9.31 10.65 -4.88
N LEU A 33 8.46 10.58 -5.91
CA LEU A 33 7.07 11.03 -5.84
C LEU A 33 6.29 10.27 -4.77
N GLN A 34 6.42 8.94 -4.74
CA GLN A 34 5.77 8.11 -3.74
C GLN A 34 6.18 8.54 -2.33
N LYS A 35 7.49 8.75 -2.09
CA LYS A 35 7.98 9.25 -0.80
C LYS A 35 7.35 10.60 -0.42
N LYS A 36 7.28 11.55 -1.37
CA LYS A 36 6.69 12.87 -1.12
C LYS A 36 5.19 12.83 -0.85
N LEU A 37 4.46 11.99 -1.56
CA LEU A 37 3.03 11.78 -1.32
C LEU A 37 2.78 11.11 0.03
N THR A 38 3.61 10.14 0.42
CA THR A 38 3.54 9.53 1.76
C THR A 38 3.83 10.56 2.86
N GLU A 39 4.89 11.37 2.72
CA GLU A 39 5.19 12.46 3.65
C GLU A 39 4.04 13.46 3.77
N TYR A 40 3.42 13.84 2.65
CA TYR A 40 2.26 14.73 2.62
C TYR A 40 1.06 14.14 3.36
N ASN A 41 0.69 12.88 3.08
CA ASN A 41 -0.44 12.21 3.73
C ASN A 41 -0.23 12.03 5.24
N LEU A 42 1.02 11.87 5.69
CA LEU A 42 1.35 11.81 7.12
C LEU A 42 1.20 13.17 7.81
N LEU A 43 1.56 14.26 7.13
CA LEU A 43 1.45 15.62 7.68
C LEU A 43 0.01 16.14 7.64
N TYR A 44 -0.77 15.71 6.64
CA TYR A 44 -2.14 16.13 6.40
C TYR A 44 -3.03 14.90 6.23
N PRO A 45 -3.34 14.18 7.33
CA PRO A 45 -4.21 13.03 7.27
C PRO A 45 -5.58 13.44 6.74
N ALA A 46 -6.06 12.72 5.75
CA ALA A 46 -7.44 12.87 5.28
C ALA A 46 -8.34 12.04 6.18
N GLU A 47 -9.41 12.64 6.71
CA GLU A 47 -10.39 11.94 7.53
C GLU A 47 -11.78 12.04 6.91
N LYS A 48 -12.61 11.03 7.15
CA LYS A 48 -14.02 11.00 6.74
C LYS A 48 -14.88 10.75 7.97
N ALA A 49 -15.83 11.64 8.20
CA ALA A 49 -16.84 11.51 9.25
C ALA A 49 -18.14 10.97 8.65
N TYR A 50 -18.71 9.97 9.31
CA TYR A 50 -20.00 9.37 8.96
C TYR A 50 -20.98 9.55 10.10
N LEU A 51 -22.22 9.87 9.74
CA LEU A 51 -23.32 9.99 10.68
C LEU A 51 -24.40 8.97 10.31
N HIS A 52 -24.70 8.06 11.22
CA HIS A 52 -25.78 7.09 11.06
C HIS A 52 -26.92 7.47 11.99
N THR A 53 -28.13 7.55 11.44
CA THR A 53 -29.37 7.76 12.19
C THR A 53 -30.20 6.49 12.22
N ASP A 54 -30.94 6.24 13.30
CA ASP A 54 -31.76 5.02 13.41
C ASP A 54 -32.86 4.91 12.34
N LYS A 55 -33.32 6.04 11.79
CA LYS A 55 -34.37 6.11 10.76
C LYS A 55 -34.04 7.15 9.69
N THR A 56 -34.70 7.00 8.54
CA THR A 56 -34.62 7.94 7.42
C THR A 56 -35.65 9.08 7.51
N PHE A 57 -36.71 8.90 8.30
CA PHE A 57 -37.77 9.90 8.52
C PHE A 57 -38.27 9.83 9.96
N TYR A 58 -38.61 10.98 10.52
CA TYR A 58 -39.09 11.14 11.90
C TYR A 58 -40.38 11.94 11.92
N LYS A 59 -41.27 11.61 12.85
CA LYS A 59 -42.46 12.39 13.16
C LYS A 59 -42.15 13.36 14.30
N PRO A 60 -42.93 14.44 14.46
CA PRO A 60 -42.80 15.31 15.63
C PRO A 60 -42.95 14.52 16.93
N GLY A 61 -41.99 14.68 17.85
CA GLY A 61 -41.94 13.97 19.12
C GLY A 61 -41.16 12.65 19.11
N ASP A 62 -40.63 12.21 17.96
CA ASP A 62 -39.72 11.07 17.92
C ASP A 62 -38.33 11.44 18.43
N ASP A 63 -37.71 10.54 19.20
CA ASP A 63 -36.30 10.62 19.56
C ASP A 63 -35.42 10.19 18.37
N ILE A 64 -34.32 10.92 18.15
CA ILE A 64 -33.33 10.64 17.10
C ILE A 64 -32.10 10.01 17.72
N TRP A 65 -31.79 8.77 17.36
CA TRP A 65 -30.58 8.10 17.78
C TRP A 65 -29.51 8.24 16.71
N ILE A 66 -28.30 8.61 17.15
CA ILE A 66 -27.19 8.97 16.26
C ILE A 66 -25.95 8.19 16.67
N ALA A 67 -25.29 7.57 15.69
CA ALA A 67 -23.95 7.03 15.82
C ALA A 67 -22.99 7.77 14.88
N GLY A 68 -21.92 8.33 15.44
CA GLY A 68 -20.86 8.98 14.69
C GLY A 68 -19.66 8.04 14.52
N TYR A 69 -19.06 8.05 13.33
CA TYR A 69 -17.86 7.29 13.04
C TYR A 69 -16.83 8.19 12.36
N LEU A 70 -15.56 8.04 12.72
CA LEU A 70 -14.43 8.69 12.07
C LEU A 70 -13.55 7.61 11.46
N THR A 71 -13.16 7.79 10.20
CA THR A 71 -12.29 6.84 9.51
C THR A 71 -11.21 7.57 8.74
N ASP A 72 -10.07 6.91 8.57
CA ASP A 72 -9.03 7.33 7.65
C ASP A 72 -9.57 7.42 6.22
N GLY A 73 -9.33 8.55 5.57
CA GLY A 73 -9.93 8.90 4.29
C GLY A 73 -9.43 8.07 3.12
N ILE A 74 -8.28 7.40 3.25
CA ILE A 74 -7.65 6.60 2.19
C ILE A 74 -7.95 5.12 2.40
N THR A 75 -7.69 4.61 3.60
CA THR A 75 -7.78 3.19 3.95
C THR A 75 -9.17 2.79 4.46
N HIS A 76 -10.02 3.76 4.81
CA HIS A 76 -11.33 3.54 5.43
C HIS A 76 -11.28 2.71 6.72
N GLN A 77 -10.11 2.67 7.37
CA GLN A 77 -9.97 2.06 8.68
C GLN A 77 -10.48 3.02 9.76
N PRO A 78 -11.01 2.51 10.88
CA PRO A 78 -11.36 3.34 12.03
C PRO A 78 -10.15 4.17 12.47
N SER A 79 -10.37 5.48 12.66
CA SER A 79 -9.38 6.41 13.19
C SER A 79 -9.22 6.26 14.71
#